data_AF-A0A6B2RYG9-F1
#
_entry.id   AF-A0A6B2RYG9-F1
#
_cell.length_a   1.000
_cell.length_b   1.000
_cell.length_c   1.000
_cell.angle_alpha   90.00
_cell.angle_beta   90.00
_cell.angle_gamma   90.00
#
_symmetry.space_group_name_H-M   'P 1'
#
loop_
_entity.id
_entity.type
_entity.pdbx_description
1 polymer ?
#
loop_
_entity_poly.entity_id
_entity_poly.type
_entity_poly.pdbx_seq_one_letter_code
_entity_poly.pdbx_strand_id
1 'polypeptide(L)'
;MTANPYQQQYGQPGAYAPIPQPPQQQPARPNKAAGWLHIVSVVTLGLMAGLFFAFDISVMPGLAKTDDRTYVTAMQQFNAEIDGNGLFVLIFCGAIIAAGLAAVLEFRRGRKTIALWAGLAAALYLIVLMLTMGVEIPLNNQLADLGNPAKIHDFSLVDKFKGSWESVNIVRTLLNTAALGCAAYAAKLHGRAEALLGSGR
;
A
#
# COMPACT_ATOMS: atom_id res chain seq x y z
N MET A 1 -3.81 7.79 -92.52
CA MET A 1 -3.25 8.09 -91.19
C MET A 1 -4.40 8.08 -90.20
N THR A 2 -4.66 6.93 -89.57
CA THR A 2 -5.75 6.75 -88.60
C THR A 2 -5.15 6.82 -87.20
N ALA A 3 -5.67 7.73 -86.36
CA ALA A 3 -5.23 7.88 -84.98
C ALA A 3 -5.69 6.68 -84.13
N ASN A 4 -4.78 6.18 -83.32
CA ASN A 4 -4.99 5.03 -82.46
C ASN A 4 -5.89 5.41 -81.25
N PRO A 5 -7.09 4.82 -81.09
CA PRO A 5 -8.05 5.19 -80.04
C PRO A 5 -7.67 4.71 -78.63
N TYR A 6 -6.53 4.03 -78.45
CA TYR A 6 -6.11 3.48 -77.15
C TYR A 6 -5.22 4.40 -76.29
N GLN A 7 -5.00 5.67 -76.67
CA GLN A 7 -4.11 6.57 -75.92
C GLN A 7 -4.77 7.41 -74.80
N GLN A 8 -6.03 7.15 -74.43
CA GLN A 8 -6.74 7.97 -73.43
C GLN A 8 -7.07 7.22 -72.12
N GLN A 9 -6.10 6.68 -71.37
CA GLN A 9 -6.33 6.46 -69.93
C GLN A 9 -5.08 6.12 -69.08
N TYR A 10 -4.03 6.94 -69.14
CA TYR A 10 -3.06 6.96 -68.05
C TYR A 10 -3.15 8.31 -67.33
N GLY A 11 -4.21 8.43 -66.53
CA GLY A 11 -4.32 9.50 -65.54
C GLY A 11 -3.09 9.48 -64.63
N GLN A 12 -2.58 10.66 -64.32
CA GLN A 12 -1.51 10.92 -63.36
C GLN A 12 -1.62 9.97 -62.16
N PRO A 13 -0.56 9.24 -61.76
CA PRO A 13 -0.59 8.49 -60.51
C PRO A 13 -0.88 9.49 -59.39
N GLY A 14 -2.08 9.37 -58.80
CA GLY A 14 -2.52 10.23 -57.71
C GLY A 14 -1.44 10.25 -56.63
N ALA A 15 -1.06 11.44 -56.18
CA ALA A 15 -0.11 11.60 -55.10
C ALA A 15 -0.50 10.67 -53.95
N TYR A 16 0.39 9.75 -53.57
CA TYR A 16 0.19 8.87 -52.42
C TYR A 16 -0.22 9.74 -51.23
N ALA A 17 -1.45 9.59 -50.75
CA ALA A 17 -1.87 10.23 -49.52
C ALA A 17 -0.91 9.77 -48.42
N PRO A 18 -0.27 10.68 -47.66
CA PRO A 18 0.61 10.29 -46.58
C PRO A 18 -0.15 9.37 -45.63
N ILE A 19 0.43 8.21 -45.31
CA ILE A 19 -0.11 7.32 -44.28
C ILE A 19 -0.29 8.18 -43.02
N PRO A 20 -1.50 8.23 -42.42
CA PRO A 20 -1.70 8.94 -41.16
C PRO A 20 -0.69 8.43 -40.15
N GLN A 21 0.24 9.29 -39.73
CA GLN A 21 1.19 8.90 -38.70
C GLN A 21 0.38 8.54 -37.45
N PRO A 22 0.63 7.36 -36.82
CA PRO A 22 0.01 7.07 -35.55
C PRO A 22 0.27 8.24 -34.60
N PRO A 23 -0.70 8.64 -33.76
CA PRO A 23 -0.55 9.78 -32.87
C PRO A 23 0.80 9.69 -32.17
N GLN A 24 1.67 10.68 -32.40
CA GLN A 24 2.94 10.75 -31.70
C GLN A 24 2.62 10.80 -30.21
N GLN A 25 2.88 9.71 -29.49
CA GLN A 25 2.74 9.67 -28.05
C GLN A 25 3.67 10.76 -27.52
N GLN A 26 3.09 11.84 -27.00
CA GLN A 26 3.86 12.93 -26.40
C GLN A 26 4.85 12.32 -25.40
N PRO A 27 6.14 12.69 -25.46
CA PRO A 27 7.15 12.10 -24.59
C PRO A 27 6.69 12.26 -23.14
N ALA A 28 6.59 11.13 -22.44
CA ALA A 28 6.09 11.08 -21.08
C ALA A 28 6.91 12.04 -20.21
N ARG A 29 6.27 13.09 -19.67
CA ARG A 29 6.95 14.05 -18.79
C ARG A 29 7.24 13.37 -17.44
N PRO A 30 8.45 13.54 -16.88
CA PRO A 30 8.81 13.01 -15.57
C PRO A 30 7.86 13.55 -14.49
N ASN A 31 7.50 12.71 -13.52
CA ASN A 31 6.49 13.08 -12.52
C ASN A 31 6.98 12.88 -11.09
N LYS A 32 7.33 14.02 -10.50
CA LYS A 32 7.72 14.11 -9.11
C LYS A 32 6.61 13.62 -8.17
N ALA A 33 5.33 13.80 -8.52
CA ALA A 33 4.22 13.40 -7.65
C ALA A 33 4.10 11.88 -7.48
N ALA A 34 4.24 11.10 -8.56
CA ALA A 34 4.23 9.64 -8.48
C ALA A 34 5.43 9.11 -7.69
N GLY A 35 6.62 9.70 -7.90
CA GLY A 35 7.81 9.37 -7.11
C GLY A 35 7.62 9.62 -5.62
N TRP A 36 7.07 10.79 -5.24
CA TRP A 36 6.77 11.10 -3.84
C TRP A 36 5.74 10.15 -3.23
N LEU A 37 4.71 9.75 -3.97
CA LEU A 37 3.72 8.79 -3.47
C LEU A 37 4.34 7.42 -3.17
N HIS A 38 5.25 6.93 -4.03
CA HIS A 38 5.99 5.70 -3.76
C HIS A 38 6.86 5.82 -2.51
N ILE A 39 7.56 6.94 -2.32
CA ILE A 39 8.38 7.19 -1.14
C ILE A 39 7.52 7.20 0.13
N VAL A 40 6.45 8.00 0.12
CA VAL A 40 5.53 8.10 1.26
C VAL A 40 4.94 6.73 1.58
N SER A 41 4.47 5.98 0.57
CA SER A 41 3.93 4.63 0.74
C SER A 41 4.93 3.69 1.41
N VAL A 42 6.19 3.63 0.94
CA VAL A 42 7.23 2.79 1.52
C VAL A 42 7.51 3.17 2.97
N VAL A 43 7.63 4.47 3.26
CA VAL A 43 7.91 4.96 4.62
C VAL A 43 6.76 4.61 5.57
N THR A 44 5.52 4.92 5.20
CA THR A 44 4.35 4.69 6.08
C THR A 44 4.07 3.21 6.26
N LEU A 45 4.19 2.38 5.21
CA LEU A 45 4.06 0.92 5.35
C LEU A 45 5.19 0.35 6.20
N GLY A 46 6.40 0.89 6.08
CA GLY A 46 7.56 0.52 6.89
C GLY A 46 7.37 0.82 8.37
N LEU A 47 6.86 2.01 8.70
CA LEU A 47 6.53 2.38 10.08
C LEU A 47 5.49 1.44 10.67
N MET A 48 4.43 1.14 9.92
CA MET A 48 3.38 0.22 10.36
C MET A 48 3.89 -1.22 10.49
N ALA A 49 4.73 -1.69 9.58
CA ALA A 49 5.28 -3.05 9.63
C ALA A 49 6.23 -3.20 10.82
N GLY A 50 7.06 -2.18 11.07
CA GLY A 50 7.92 -2.11 12.25
C GLY A 50 7.13 -2.09 13.56
N LEU A 51 6.02 -1.34 13.61
CA LEU A 51 5.14 -1.32 14.78
C LEU A 51 4.59 -2.71 15.09
N PHE A 52 3.93 -3.38 14.12
CA PHE A 52 3.36 -4.71 14.36
C PHE A 52 4.45 -5.74 14.70
N PHE A 53 5.57 -5.70 13.98
CA PHE A 53 6.70 -6.59 14.23
C PHE A 53 7.26 -6.42 15.64
N ALA A 54 7.47 -5.19 16.12
CA ALA A 54 7.97 -4.93 17.47
C ALA A 54 7.05 -5.53 18.53
N PHE A 55 5.73 -5.47 18.31
CA PHE A 55 4.75 -6.09 19.19
C PHE A 55 4.88 -7.61 19.23
N ASP A 56 5.06 -8.26 18.09
CA ASP A 56 5.22 -9.73 18.01
C ASP A 56 6.51 -10.22 18.66
N ILE A 57 7.64 -9.52 18.43
CA ILE A 57 8.95 -10.06 18.84
C ILE A 57 9.39 -9.64 20.24
N SER A 58 8.84 -8.55 20.79
CA SER A 58 9.37 -7.97 22.03
C SER A 58 8.31 -7.52 23.01
N VAL A 59 7.28 -6.78 22.58
CA VAL A 59 6.27 -6.23 23.50
C VAL A 59 5.41 -7.33 24.10
N MET A 60 4.72 -8.12 23.27
CA MET A 60 3.85 -9.20 23.78
C MET A 60 4.64 -10.27 24.53
N PRO A 61 5.78 -10.79 24.01
CA PRO A 61 6.59 -11.74 24.76
C PRO A 61 7.16 -11.19 26.08
N GLY A 62 7.41 -9.87 26.15
CA GLY A 62 7.83 -9.20 27.38
C GLY A 62 6.70 -9.11 28.40
N LEU A 63 5.52 -8.67 27.97
CA LEU A 63 4.33 -8.58 28.83
C LEU A 63 3.86 -9.96 29.31
N ALA A 64 3.97 -11.00 28.49
CA ALA A 64 3.64 -12.37 28.87
C ALA A 64 4.50 -12.92 30.04
N LYS A 65 5.63 -12.28 30.35
CA LYS A 65 6.49 -12.61 31.50
C LYS A 65 6.13 -11.83 32.77
N THR A 66 5.16 -10.92 32.69
CA THR A 66 4.61 -10.18 33.84
C THR A 66 3.34 -10.84 34.35
N ASP A 67 2.82 -10.39 35.49
CA ASP A 67 1.51 -10.80 35.97
C ASP A 67 0.36 -10.21 35.13
N ASP A 68 -0.82 -10.84 35.18
CA ASP A 68 -1.96 -10.43 34.34
C ASP A 68 -2.44 -9.00 34.58
N ARG A 69 -2.31 -8.49 35.81
CA ARG A 69 -2.69 -7.11 36.11
C ARG A 69 -1.75 -6.13 35.43
N THR A 70 -0.45 -6.39 35.47
CA THR A 70 0.55 -5.60 34.73
C THR A 70 0.29 -5.66 33.23
N TYR A 71 0.02 -6.86 32.68
CA TYR A 71 -0.32 -7.06 31.28
C TYR A 71 -1.52 -6.20 30.84
N VAL A 72 -2.66 -6.33 31.54
CA VAL A 72 -3.90 -5.61 31.20
C VAL A 72 -3.71 -4.11 31.33
N THR A 73 -3.04 -3.68 32.39
CA THR A 73 -2.73 -2.26 32.61
C THR A 73 -1.93 -1.69 31.44
N ALA A 74 -0.84 -2.36 31.03
CA ALA A 74 -0.02 -1.90 29.92
C ALA A 74 -0.81 -1.89 28.61
N MET A 75 -1.54 -2.95 28.30
CA MET A 75 -2.31 -3.05 27.06
C MET A 75 -3.42 -2.00 26.96
N GLN A 76 -4.18 -1.75 28.02
CA GLN A 76 -5.18 -0.69 28.04
C GLN A 76 -4.55 0.68 27.76
N GLN A 77 -3.39 0.97 28.36
CA GLN A 77 -2.68 2.24 28.12
C GLN A 77 -2.12 2.33 26.70
N PHE A 78 -1.50 1.28 26.17
CA PHE A 78 -0.99 1.27 24.79
C PHE A 78 -2.10 1.47 23.77
N ASN A 79 -3.24 0.80 23.96
CA ASN A 79 -4.40 0.97 23.08
C ASN A 79 -4.94 2.40 23.14
N ALA A 80 -5.10 2.96 24.34
CA ALA A 80 -5.58 4.34 24.51
C ALA A 80 -4.65 5.38 23.87
N GLU A 81 -3.33 5.22 24.01
CA GLU A 81 -2.33 6.10 23.39
C GLU A 81 -2.32 5.95 21.87
N ILE A 82 -2.57 4.76 21.32
CA ILE A 82 -2.67 4.56 19.86
C ILE A 82 -3.96 5.17 19.31
N ASP A 83 -5.11 4.86 19.92
CA ASP A 83 -6.43 5.29 19.44
C ASP A 83 -6.62 6.81 19.53
N GLY A 84 -6.03 7.44 20.55
CA GLY A 84 -6.05 8.90 20.73
C GLY A 84 -5.05 9.68 19.87
N ASN A 85 -4.16 9.01 19.13
CA ASN A 85 -3.03 9.67 18.48
C ASN A 85 -3.29 9.98 17.00
N GLY A 86 -3.47 11.27 16.71
CA GLY A 86 -3.69 11.76 15.34
C GLY A 86 -2.55 11.47 14.37
N LEU A 87 -1.30 11.36 14.83
CA LEU A 87 -0.16 10.98 13.99
C LEU A 87 -0.24 9.51 13.58
N PHE A 88 -0.67 8.63 14.49
CA PHE A 88 -0.94 7.23 14.16
C PHE A 88 -2.00 7.14 13.07
N VAL A 89 -3.15 7.79 13.25
CA VAL A 89 -4.24 7.80 12.24
C VAL A 89 -3.74 8.33 10.89
N LEU A 90 -2.94 9.39 10.89
CA LEU A 90 -2.36 9.97 9.67
C LEU A 90 -1.46 8.97 8.94
N ILE A 91 -0.57 8.28 9.65
CA ILE A 91 0.33 7.27 9.05
C ILE A 91 -0.47 6.05 8.59
N PHE A 92 -1.40 5.59 9.43
CA PHE A 92 -2.21 4.40 9.22
C PHE A 92 -3.09 4.54 7.97
N CYS A 93 -3.83 5.65 7.84
CA CYS A 93 -4.64 5.96 6.67
C CYS A 93 -3.79 6.46 5.49
N GLY A 94 -2.71 7.19 5.77
CA GLY A 94 -1.80 7.71 4.75
C GLY A 94 -1.16 6.60 3.92
N ALA A 95 -0.84 5.47 4.53
CA ALA A 95 -0.28 4.31 3.85
C ALA A 95 -1.17 3.77 2.72
N ILE A 96 -2.47 3.55 2.98
CA ILE A 96 -3.40 3.04 1.96
C ILE A 96 -3.63 4.07 0.86
N ILE A 97 -3.77 5.35 1.24
CA ILE A 97 -4.00 6.44 0.30
C ILE A 97 -2.80 6.61 -0.64
N ALA A 98 -1.58 6.64 -0.09
CA ALA A 98 -0.35 6.79 -0.88
C ALA A 98 -0.15 5.62 -1.85
N ALA A 99 -0.28 4.38 -1.37
CA ALA A 99 -0.15 3.18 -2.20
C ALA A 99 -1.21 3.13 -3.32
N GLY A 100 -2.47 3.42 -2.98
CA GLY A 100 -3.58 3.42 -3.94
C GLY A 100 -3.44 4.50 -4.99
N LEU A 101 -3.09 5.73 -4.60
CA LEU A 101 -2.87 6.83 -5.54
C LEU A 101 -1.65 6.56 -6.43
N ALA A 102 -0.57 5.99 -5.90
CA ALA A 102 0.56 5.55 -6.70
C ALA A 102 0.10 4.55 -7.77
N ALA A 103 -0.65 3.51 -7.40
CA ALA A 103 -1.17 2.51 -8.34
C ALA A 103 -2.03 3.14 -9.45
N VAL A 104 -2.96 4.02 -9.10
CA VAL A 104 -3.84 4.71 -10.07
C VAL A 104 -3.04 5.58 -11.04
N LEU A 105 -2.09 6.37 -10.53
CA LEU A 105 -1.28 7.24 -11.39
C LEU A 105 -0.39 6.43 -12.34
N GLU A 106 0.19 5.33 -11.87
CA GLU A 106 1.00 4.42 -12.68
C GLU A 106 0.16 3.75 -13.77
N PHE A 107 -1.06 3.32 -13.44
CA PHE A 107 -1.98 2.71 -14.39
C PHE A 107 -2.37 3.68 -15.50
N ARG A 108 -2.74 4.92 -15.14
CA ARG A 108 -3.10 5.99 -16.11
C ARG A 108 -1.97 6.34 -17.08
N ARG A 109 -0.73 5.96 -16.76
CA ARG A 109 0.47 6.17 -17.59
C ARG A 109 0.83 4.97 -18.45
N GLY A 110 0.03 3.91 -18.43
CA GLY A 110 0.33 2.67 -19.12
C GLY A 110 1.44 1.84 -18.47
N ARG A 111 1.92 2.22 -17.27
CA ARG A 111 2.97 1.49 -16.53
C ARG A 111 2.38 0.35 -15.72
N LYS A 112 1.71 -0.59 -16.43
CA LYS A 112 0.86 -1.65 -15.85
C LYS A 112 1.58 -2.48 -14.79
N THR A 113 2.83 -2.86 -15.02
CA THR A 113 3.59 -3.65 -14.03
C THR A 113 3.83 -2.88 -12.74
N ILE A 114 4.18 -1.59 -12.81
CA ILE A 114 4.38 -0.76 -11.61
C ILE A 114 3.06 -0.57 -10.87
N ALA A 115 1.99 -0.29 -11.63
CA ALA A 115 0.65 -0.15 -11.08
C ALA A 115 0.18 -1.43 -10.37
N LEU A 116 0.47 -2.61 -10.93
CA LEU A 116 0.13 -3.90 -10.32
C LEU A 116 0.79 -4.07 -8.96
N TRP A 117 2.10 -3.80 -8.85
CA TRP A 117 2.82 -3.96 -7.57
C TRP A 117 2.38 -2.94 -6.52
N ALA A 118 2.16 -1.68 -6.90
CA ALA A 118 1.61 -0.68 -5.99
C ALA A 118 0.17 -1.02 -5.58
N GLY A 119 -0.64 -1.54 -6.50
CA GLY A 119 -2.00 -2.01 -6.22
C GLY A 119 -2.04 -3.22 -5.30
N LEU A 120 -1.10 -4.17 -5.46
CA LEU A 120 -0.96 -5.31 -4.55
C LEU A 120 -0.55 -4.86 -3.14
N ALA A 121 0.36 -3.90 -3.02
CA ALA A 121 0.70 -3.29 -1.73
C ALA A 121 -0.55 -2.68 -1.06
N ALA A 122 -1.33 -1.90 -1.80
CA ALA A 122 -2.57 -1.33 -1.30
C ALA A 122 -3.59 -2.42 -0.89
N ALA A 123 -3.77 -3.46 -1.70
CA ALA A 123 -4.71 -4.55 -1.41
C ALA A 123 -4.33 -5.34 -0.16
N LEU A 124 -3.05 -5.69 0.00
CA LEU A 124 -2.55 -6.37 1.20
C LEU A 124 -2.74 -5.52 2.44
N TYR A 125 -2.41 -4.23 2.35
CA TYR A 125 -2.60 -3.31 3.47
C TYR A 125 -4.08 -3.05 3.79
N LEU A 126 -4.97 -3.08 2.79
CA LEU A 126 -6.41 -3.01 3.02
C LEU A 126 -6.91 -4.19 3.87
N ILE A 127 -6.37 -5.40 3.65
CA ILE A 127 -6.69 -6.55 4.51
C ILE A 127 -6.21 -6.30 5.95
N VAL A 128 -5.05 -5.68 6.14
CA VAL A 128 -4.56 -5.27 7.47
C VAL A 128 -5.51 -4.27 8.13
N LEU A 129 -6.04 -3.30 7.39
CA LEU A 129 -7.06 -2.37 7.89
C LEU A 129 -8.33 -3.12 8.32
N MET A 130 -8.79 -4.07 7.51
CA MET A 130 -9.98 -4.88 7.82
C MET A 130 -9.78 -5.73 9.09
N LEU A 131 -8.63 -6.37 9.26
CA LEU A 131 -8.28 -7.10 10.48
C LEU A 131 -8.23 -6.16 11.69
N THR A 132 -7.68 -4.96 11.50
CA THR A 132 -7.55 -3.99 12.59
C THR A 132 -8.92 -3.50 13.05
N MET A 133 -9.78 -3.09 12.13
CA MET A 133 -11.11 -2.59 12.47
C MET A 133 -12.08 -3.69 12.89
N GLY A 134 -11.97 -4.87 12.29
CA GLY A 134 -12.91 -5.98 12.48
C GLY A 134 -12.58 -6.91 13.64
N VAL A 135 -11.32 -6.94 14.10
CA VAL A 135 -10.88 -7.88 15.15
C VAL A 135 -10.14 -7.17 16.27
N GLU A 136 -9.10 -6.41 15.94
CA GLU A 136 -8.22 -5.80 16.94
C GLU A 136 -8.90 -4.71 17.77
N ILE A 137 -9.54 -3.74 17.11
CA ILE A 137 -10.30 -2.70 17.82
C ILE A 137 -11.38 -3.32 18.71
N PRO A 138 -12.22 -4.28 18.24
CA PRO A 138 -13.16 -4.98 19.11
C PRO A 138 -12.52 -5.72 20.30
N LEU A 139 -11.38 -6.39 20.11
CA LEU A 139 -10.66 -7.05 21.20
C LEU A 139 -10.13 -6.01 22.21
N ASN A 140 -9.55 -4.91 21.72
CA ASN A 140 -9.03 -3.83 22.54
C ASN A 140 -10.14 -3.15 23.36
N ASN A 141 -11.31 -2.95 22.76
CA ASN A 141 -12.48 -2.43 23.45
C ASN A 141 -12.97 -3.39 24.55
N GLN A 142 -13.05 -4.69 24.26
CA GLN A 142 -13.39 -5.69 25.29
C GLN A 142 -12.40 -5.68 26.46
N LEU A 143 -11.11 -5.49 26.19
CA LEU A 143 -10.09 -5.36 27.24
C LEU A 143 -10.27 -4.06 28.04
N ALA A 144 -10.61 -2.95 27.38
CA ALA A 144 -10.89 -1.67 28.04
C ALA A 144 -12.15 -1.75 28.92
N ASP A 145 -13.18 -2.47 28.48
CA ASP A 145 -14.45 -2.67 29.19
C ASP A 145 -14.30 -3.45 30.51
N LEU A 146 -13.19 -4.16 30.71
CA LEU A 146 -12.84 -4.75 32.01
C LEU A 146 -12.61 -3.69 33.10
N GLY A 147 -12.43 -2.42 32.71
CA GLY A 147 -12.28 -1.29 33.61
C GLY A 147 -10.95 -1.31 34.35
N ASN A 148 -10.95 -0.85 35.60
CA ASN A 148 -9.73 -0.69 36.40
C ASN A 148 -9.07 -2.07 36.68
N PRO A 149 -7.84 -2.33 36.18
CA PRO A 149 -7.13 -3.59 36.39
C PRO A 149 -6.96 -3.96 37.87
N ALA A 150 -6.97 -2.96 38.76
CA ALA A 150 -6.87 -3.19 40.19
C ALA A 150 -8.07 -3.93 40.80
N LYS A 151 -9.22 -3.90 40.11
CA LYS A 151 -10.50 -4.47 40.54
C LYS A 151 -10.86 -5.77 39.80
N ILE A 152 -10.00 -6.23 38.89
CA ILE A 152 -10.20 -7.50 38.17
C ILE A 152 -9.79 -8.66 39.08
N HIS A 153 -10.69 -9.63 39.21
CA HIS A 153 -10.50 -10.83 40.03
C HIS A 153 -10.45 -12.13 39.20
N ASP A 154 -10.96 -12.11 37.96
CA ASP A 154 -10.92 -13.23 37.01
C ASP A 154 -10.24 -12.77 35.72
N PHE A 155 -9.14 -13.45 35.37
CA PHE A 155 -8.32 -13.16 34.20
C PHE A 155 -8.51 -14.16 33.05
N SER A 156 -9.47 -15.08 33.13
CA SER A 156 -9.75 -16.06 32.06
C SER A 156 -10.07 -15.40 30.71
N LEU A 157 -10.73 -14.24 30.71
CA LEU A 157 -10.98 -13.44 29.52
C LEU A 157 -9.70 -12.84 28.91
N VAL A 158 -8.69 -12.57 29.75
CA VAL A 158 -7.42 -12.01 29.33
C VAL A 158 -6.58 -13.04 28.58
N ASP A 159 -6.64 -14.31 28.99
CA ASP A 159 -5.92 -15.38 28.27
C ASP A 159 -6.48 -15.61 26.86
N LYS A 160 -7.81 -15.54 26.70
CA LYS A 160 -8.43 -15.58 25.37
C LYS A 160 -8.08 -14.36 24.54
N PHE A 161 -8.03 -13.18 25.17
CA PHE A 161 -7.59 -11.95 24.52
C PHE A 161 -6.15 -12.09 24.00
N LYS A 162 -5.19 -12.50 24.85
CA LYS A 162 -3.76 -12.68 24.50
C LYS A 162 -3.59 -13.50 23.23
N GLY A 163 -4.11 -14.74 23.23
CA GLY A 163 -3.92 -15.64 22.09
C GLY A 163 -4.57 -15.15 20.80
N SER A 164 -5.75 -14.51 20.89
CA SER A 164 -6.44 -13.97 19.71
C SER A 164 -5.73 -12.74 19.16
N TRP A 165 -5.33 -11.82 20.05
CA TRP A 165 -4.62 -10.59 19.72
C TRP A 165 -3.27 -10.88 19.07
N GLU A 166 -2.45 -11.75 19.68
CA GLU A 166 -1.15 -12.13 19.15
C GLU A 166 -1.26 -12.79 17.77
N SER A 167 -2.21 -13.72 17.60
CA SER A 167 -2.42 -14.41 16.32
C SER A 167 -2.77 -13.44 15.19
N VAL A 168 -3.65 -12.48 15.47
CA VAL A 168 -4.07 -11.48 14.48
C VAL A 168 -2.93 -10.50 14.19
N ASN A 169 -2.17 -10.08 15.21
CA ASN A 169 -1.03 -9.19 15.02
C ASN A 169 0.07 -9.82 14.17
N ILE A 170 0.38 -11.11 14.37
CA ILE A 170 1.32 -11.86 13.50
C ILE A 170 0.85 -11.83 12.03
N VAL A 171 -0.44 -12.05 11.77
CA VAL A 171 -1.00 -11.96 10.41
C VAL A 171 -0.85 -10.54 9.86
N ARG A 172 -1.12 -9.50 10.66
CA ARG A 172 -0.89 -8.10 10.26
C ARG A 172 0.57 -7.83 9.94
N THR A 173 1.51 -8.32 10.73
CA THR A 173 2.95 -8.20 10.50
C THR A 173 3.35 -8.83 9.16
N LEU A 174 2.91 -10.05 8.89
CA LEU A 174 3.23 -10.75 7.63
C LEU A 174 2.64 -10.02 6.41
N LEU A 175 1.35 -9.68 6.46
CA LEU A 175 0.68 -8.98 5.36
C LEU A 175 1.29 -7.61 5.11
N ASN A 176 1.58 -6.85 6.17
CA ASN A 176 2.12 -5.51 6.03
C ASN A 176 3.59 -5.50 5.59
N THR A 177 4.38 -6.50 6.01
CA THR A 177 5.74 -6.71 5.50
C THR A 177 5.72 -7.08 4.02
N ALA A 178 4.78 -7.93 3.59
CA ALA A 178 4.59 -8.22 2.18
C ALA A 178 4.13 -6.98 1.38
N ALA A 179 3.23 -6.17 1.94
CA ALA A 179 2.80 -4.91 1.35
C ALA A 179 3.98 -3.93 1.17
N LEU A 180 4.82 -3.79 2.19
CA LEU A 180 6.06 -3.00 2.13
C LEU A 180 6.99 -3.50 1.02
N GLY A 181 7.20 -4.81 0.92
CA GLY A 181 8.00 -5.41 -0.16
C GLY A 181 7.47 -5.08 -1.56
N CYS A 182 6.15 -5.16 -1.74
CA CYS A 182 5.48 -4.80 -2.99
C CYS A 182 5.64 -3.30 -3.32
N ALA A 183 5.44 -2.42 -2.32
CA ALA A 183 5.61 -0.97 -2.49
C ALA A 183 7.06 -0.60 -2.83
N ALA A 184 8.03 -1.20 -2.14
CA ALA A 184 9.46 -0.99 -2.41
C ALA A 184 9.85 -1.46 -3.81
N TYR A 185 9.31 -2.59 -4.26
CA TYR A 185 9.56 -3.07 -5.62
C TYR A 185 8.91 -2.16 -6.68
N ALA A 186 7.68 -1.67 -6.44
CA ALA A 186 7.04 -0.69 -7.31
C ALA A 186 7.86 0.61 -7.40
N ALA A 187 8.35 1.12 -6.26
CA ALA A 187 9.22 2.30 -6.19
C ALA A 187 10.51 2.11 -6.98
N LYS A 188 11.15 0.94 -6.85
CA LYS A 188 12.35 0.58 -7.63
C LYS A 188 12.07 0.58 -9.13
N LEU A 189 10.96 -0.03 -9.57
CA LEU A 189 10.58 -0.06 -10.98
C LEU A 189 10.26 1.34 -11.51
N HIS A 190 9.59 2.17 -10.72
CA HIS A 190 9.34 3.58 -11.03
C HIS A 190 10.65 4.34 -11.26
N GLY A 191 11.61 4.23 -10.33
CA GLY A 191 12.91 4.88 -10.46
C GLY A 191 13.67 4.47 -11.73
N ARG A 192 13.64 3.17 -12.07
CA ARG A 192 14.24 2.67 -13.32
C ARG A 192 13.56 3.25 -14.57
N ALA A 193 12.24 3.34 -14.56
CA ALA A 193 11.48 3.89 -15.67
C ALA A 193 11.76 5.39 -15.88
N GLU A 194 11.86 6.18 -14.81
CA GLU A 194 12.20 7.61 -14.90
C GLU A 194 13.65 7.81 -15.37
N ALA A 195 14.60 6.97 -14.96
CA ALA A 195 16.00 7.06 -15.41
C ALA A 195 16.14 6.83 -16.93
N LEU A 196 15.41 5.86 -17.49
CA LEU A 196 15.41 5.58 -18.93
C LEU A 196 14.82 6.73 -19.75
N LEU A 197 13.84 7.46 -19.21
CA LEU A 197 13.29 8.67 -19.84
C LEU A 197 14.29 9.84 -19.81
N GLY A 198 15.14 9.90 -18.79
CA GLY A 198 16.18 10.92 -18.64
C GLY A 198 17.40 10.68 -19.54
N SER A 199 17.80 9.43 -19.77
CA SER A 199 18.95 9.07 -20.61
C SER A 199 18.70 9.19 -22.12
N GLY A 200 17.44 9.35 -22.54
CA GLY A 200 17.06 9.53 -23.94
C GLY A 200 16.93 11.00 -24.37
N ARG A 201 17.39 11.95 -23.53
CA ARG A 201 17.42 13.39 -23.81
C ARG A 201 18.84 13.87 -24.07
#